data_AF-A0A1S8WPD2-F1
#
_entry.id   AF-A0A1S8WPD2-F1
#
_cell.length_a   1.000
_cell.length_b   1.000
_cell.length_c   1.000
_cell.angle_alpha   90.00
_cell.angle_beta   90.00
_cell.angle_gamma   90.00
#
_symmetry.space_group_name_H-M   'P 1'
#
loop_
_entity.id
_entity.type
_entity.pdbx_description
1 polymer ?
#
loop_
_entity_poly.entity_id
_entity_poly.type
_entity_poly.pdbx_seq_one_letter_code
_entity_poly.pdbx_strand_id
1 'polypeptide(L)' 'ARAYLEQLPFKPKVPWSQLYPYASPKALDLLDKLLCFVPSRRIKVEDALAHPYLEQYYDPTDE' A
#
# COMPACT_ATOMS: atom_id res chain seq x y z
N ALA A 1 -2.67 -24.50 -4.15
CA ALA A 1 -2.69 -23.22 -3.40
C ALA A 1 -4.09 -22.59 -3.34
N ARG A 2 -4.81 -22.39 -4.46
CA ARG A 2 -6.17 -21.79 -4.46
C ARG A 2 -7.18 -22.48 -3.52
N ALA A 3 -7.31 -23.80 -3.61
CA ALA A 3 -8.23 -24.58 -2.77
C ALA A 3 -7.96 -24.42 -1.25
N TYR A 4 -6.73 -24.10 -0.85
CA TYR A 4 -6.40 -23.85 0.56
C TYR A 4 -6.91 -22.48 1.02
N LEU A 5 -6.78 -21.45 0.19
CA LEU A 5 -7.27 -20.10 0.52
C LEU A 5 -8.81 -20.06 0.65
N GLU A 6 -9.51 -20.88 -0.13
CA GLU A 6 -10.98 -21.01 -0.08
C GLU A 6 -11.48 -21.71 1.19
N GLN A 7 -10.63 -22.49 1.87
CA GLN A 7 -10.96 -23.16 3.13
C GLN A 7 -10.69 -22.29 4.37
N LEU A 8 -10.00 -21.17 4.21
CA LEU A 8 -9.71 -20.28 5.33
C LEU A 8 -10.97 -19.50 5.74
N PRO A 9 -11.19 -19.30 7.06
CA PRO A 9 -12.26 -18.42 7.51
C PRO A 9 -12.01 -17.00 7.00
N PHE A 10 -13.10 -16.28 6.73
CA PHE A 10 -13.03 -14.88 6.32
C PHE A 10 -12.30 -14.05 7.38
N LYS A 11 -11.28 -13.29 6.94
CA LYS A 11 -10.56 -12.34 7.79
C LYS A 11 -10.75 -10.93 7.23
N PRO A 12 -11.41 -10.01 7.96
CA PRO A 12 -11.54 -8.64 7.51
C PRO A 12 -10.16 -7.97 7.50
N LYS A 13 -9.99 -7.01 6.59
CA LYS A 13 -8.81 -6.14 6.57
C LYS A 13 -8.76 -5.33 7.87
N VAL A 14 -7.61 -5.35 8.53
CA VAL A 14 -7.34 -4.45 9.66
C VAL A 14 -6.96 -3.07 9.11
N PRO A 15 -7.59 -1.97 9.56
CA PRO A 15 -7.19 -0.63 9.15
C PRO A 15 -5.74 -0.34 9.53
N TRP A 16 -4.95 0.26 8.62
CA TRP A 16 -3.55 0.57 8.90
C TRP A 16 -3.38 1.56 10.06
N SER A 17 -4.33 2.46 10.26
CA SER A 17 -4.36 3.40 11.39
C SER A 17 -4.48 2.69 12.74
N GLN A 18 -5.03 1.48 12.80
CA GLN A 18 -5.07 0.70 14.03
C GLN A 18 -3.71 0.07 14.34
N LEU A 19 -2.97 -0.34 13.31
CA LEU A 19 -1.64 -0.94 13.45
C LEU A 19 -0.55 0.12 13.68
N TYR A 20 -0.68 1.27 13.01
CA TYR A 20 0.27 2.37 13.03
C TYR A 20 -0.45 3.69 13.36
N PRO A 21 -0.89 3.88 14.62
CA PRO A 21 -1.71 5.02 15.02
C PRO A 21 -1.01 6.38 14.92
N TYR A 22 0.32 6.41 14.92
CA TYR A 22 1.11 7.63 14.85
C TYR A 22 1.65 7.93 13.45
N ALA A 23 1.36 7.08 12.47
CA ALA A 23 1.81 7.29 11.10
C ALA A 23 0.99 8.38 10.40
N SER A 24 1.65 9.11 9.50
CA SER A 24 0.97 10.11 8.67
C SER A 24 -0.12 9.44 7.81
N PRO A 25 -1.31 10.03 7.68
CA PRO A 25 -2.36 9.52 6.80
C PRO A 25 -1.88 9.29 5.36
N LYS A 26 -0.99 10.15 4.85
CA LYS A 26 -0.39 10.02 3.51
C LYS A 26 0.52 8.78 3.41
N ALA A 27 1.23 8.44 4.48
CA ALA A 27 2.08 7.24 4.54
C ALA A 27 1.24 5.96 4.53
N LEU A 28 0.15 5.96 5.30
CA LEU A 28 -0.78 4.83 5.38
C LEU A 28 -1.48 4.57 4.04
N ASP A 29 -1.83 5.62 3.32
CA ASP A 29 -2.42 5.55 1.99
C ASP A 29 -1.44 4.95 0.96
N LEU A 30 -0.18 5.38 0.95
CA LEU A 30 0.86 4.76 0.11
C LEU A 30 1.08 3.29 0.46
N LEU A 31 1.14 2.97 1.76
CA LEU A 31 1.30 1.60 2.25
C LEU A 31 0.15 0.69 1.78
N ASP A 32 -1.09 1.19 1.77
CA ASP A 32 -2.24 0.44 1.29
C ASP A 32 -2.14 0.09 -0.20
N LYS A 33 -1.65 1.03 -1.00
CA LYS A 33 -1.46 0.86 -2.46
C LYS A 33 -0.30 -0.07 -2.80
N LEU A 34 0.74 -0.12 -1.96
CA LEU A 34 1.88 -1.03 -2.09
C LEU A 34 1.53 -2.48 -1.66
N LEU A 35 0.86 -2.62 -0.51
CA LEU A 35 0.51 -3.93 0.07
C LEU A 35 -0.83 -4.48 -0.44
N CYS A 36 -0.96 -4.58 -1.77
CA CYS A 36 -2.12 -5.18 -2.42
C CYS A 36 -1.95 -6.70 -2.59
N PHE A 37 -3.02 -7.45 -2.30
CA PHE A 37 -3.07 -8.91 -2.49
C PHE A 37 -2.98 -9.31 -3.97
N VAL A 38 -3.61 -8.52 -4.86
CA VAL A 38 -3.60 -8.76 -6.30
C VAL A 38 -2.43 -7.97 -6.91
N PRO A 39 -1.39 -8.62 -7.44
CA PRO A 39 -0.19 -7.92 -7.93
C PRO A 39 -0.50 -6.91 -9.04
N SER A 40 -1.48 -7.18 -9.90
CA SER A 40 -1.88 -6.28 -10.98
C SER A 40 -2.59 -5.01 -10.51
N ARG A 41 -3.07 -4.96 -9.26
CA ARG A 41 -3.67 -3.77 -8.65
C ARG A 41 -2.67 -2.99 -7.78
N ARG A 42 -1.46 -3.51 -7.59
CA ARG A 42 -0.41 -2.81 -6.86
C ARG A 42 -0.02 -1.56 -7.64
N ILE A 43 0.19 -0.47 -6.91
CA ILE A 43 0.69 0.78 -7.49
C ILE A 43 2.01 0.54 -8.24
N LYS A 44 2.18 1.22 -9.38
CA LYS A 44 3.43 1.19 -10.13
C LYS A 44 4.49 2.02 -9.43
N VAL A 45 5.75 1.84 -9.82
CA VAL A 45 6.86 2.55 -9.20
C VAL A 45 6.76 4.06 -9.46
N GLU A 46 6.40 4.45 -10.69
CA GLU A 46 6.29 5.85 -11.09
C GLU A 46 5.16 6.55 -10.33
N ASP A 47 4.02 5.88 -10.18
CA ASP A 47 2.87 6.38 -9.42
C ASP A 47 3.17 6.46 -7.91
N ALA A 48 4.02 5.57 -7.39
CA ALA A 48 4.44 5.57 -6.00
C ALA A 48 5.40 6.74 -5.69
N LEU A 49 6.35 7.02 -6.60
CA LEU A 49 7.27 8.14 -6.51
C LEU A 49 6.53 9.48 -6.57
N ALA A 50 5.53 9.59 -7.45
CA ALA A 50 4.66 10.76 -7.55
C ALA A 50 3.65 10.91 -6.38
N HIS A 51 3.67 10.03 -5.38
CA HIS A 51 2.68 10.06 -4.29
C HIS A 51 2.90 11.27 -3.36
N PRO A 52 1.85 11.93 -2.84
CA PRO A 52 1.96 13.08 -1.92
C PRO A 52 2.74 12.85 -0.63
N TYR A 53 3.11 11.59 -0.34
CA TYR A 53 3.96 11.21 0.78
C TYR A 53 5.46 11.40 0.46
N LEU A 54 5.85 11.15 -0.80
CA LEU A 54 7.22 11.30 -1.29
C LEU A 54 7.46 12.63 -2.00
N GLU A 55 6.44 13.48 -2.15
CA GLU A 55 6.50 14.80 -2.80
C GLU A 55 7.69 15.68 -2.35
N GLN A 56 8.09 15.61 -1.07
CA GLN A 56 9.23 16.39 -0.56
C GLN A 56 10.61 15.88 -1.04
N TYR A 57 10.67 14.67 -1.59
CA TYR A 57 11.88 13.99 -2.06
C TYR A 57 11.85 13.73 -3.57
N TYR A 58 10.72 13.98 -4.24
CA TYR A 58 10.53 13.69 -5.65
C TYR A 58 11.29 14.71 -6.51
N ASP A 59 12.37 14.27 -7.16
CA ASP A 59 13.06 15.00 -8.22
C ASP A 59 12.97 14.19 -9.52
N PRO A 60 12.09 14.55 -10.47
CA PRO A 60 11.93 13.82 -11.73
C PRO A 60 13.15 13.88 -12.64
N THR A 61 14.18 14.67 -12.31
CA THR A 61 15.43 14.76 -13.06
C THR A 61 16.58 13.91 -12.49
N ASP A 62 16.39 13.29 -11.32
CA ASP A 62 17.38 12.44 -10.63
C ASP A 62 16.84 11.01 -10.31
N GLU A 63 15.70 10.63 -10.90
CA GLU A 63 15.00 9.34 -10.69
C GLU A 63 14.95 8.43 -11.92
#